data_AF-A0AAV0UBI8-F1
#
_entry.id   AF-A0AAV0UBI8-F1
#
_cell.length_a   1.000
_cell.length_b   1.000
_cell.length_c   1.000
_cell.angle_alpha   90.00
_cell.angle_beta   90.00
_cell.angle_gamma   90.00
#
_symmetry.space_group_name_H-M   'P 1'
#
loop_
_entity.id
_entity.type
_entity.pdbx_description
1 polymer ?
#
loop_
_entity_poly.entity_id
_entity_poly.type
_entity_poly.pdbx_seq_one_letter_code
_entity_poly.pdbx_strand_id
1 'polypeptide(L)'
;MAANPHKCSNLSVQRDLRGLHKTHDIGLQLDGAPIPALSAADSYQYLGIGDGLDQVRRRVEMALTLSQLKLDTIALLQSGLAQWQVVKAVKVYLYPRVEYVLRHLRPFAQQLEGFDRHLVRGLRHLFCLTKWQDDIYLSADKVFKLLGLNEDGLLTHPLFSYWYTLFKRYIYSQRYPDFPNFNKEMISFLRIKARDKGITFEKFLENEVEKAKLETKSRVDELFLELKLDNVEDGLFTNPLFKFWCDCLEKFNAGKPKESQTSVVKSLQTVYGYKRLFYLLQAEQKITTSAEYAQKMEKDLLTTFAVNGKSLDDVFKLLGLNSVGYKLLENPLMKTFVKFVKAVDTAKDPGKLQTVKEDFVEKEILNGIELASNAGELQSTDLEKVLFRLWFTHEKDPKEVFEMLFREDDLVKILNDGGNLFEIPLFVTFLKYAKAYSGTKRLATAKELEAGVSNPKKRKWKIDPTTKVEYVDREADSYDNLEWLSTAFVAPKTKELAKKVLAALLNKRIIHKSILKEFEEKMMKLDKMDMVQKRLGSTSIQHQN
;
A
#
# COMPACT_ATOMS: atom_id res chain seq x y z
N MET A 1 -22.12 -23.38 13.52
CA MET A 1 -21.10 -23.81 14.49
C MET A 1 -21.26 -22.96 15.73
N ALA A 2 -21.60 -23.55 16.88
CA ALA A 2 -21.62 -22.83 18.15
C ALA A 2 -20.17 -22.70 18.66
N ALA A 3 -19.80 -21.52 19.16
CA ALA A 3 -18.48 -21.30 19.76
C ALA A 3 -18.42 -22.01 21.13
N ASN A 4 -17.27 -22.61 21.47
CA ASN A 4 -17.10 -23.33 22.73
C ASN A 4 -16.46 -22.39 23.78
N PRO A 5 -17.18 -22.00 24.85
CA PRO A 5 -16.68 -21.07 25.87
C PRO A 5 -15.40 -21.57 26.57
N HIS A 6 -15.21 -22.88 26.70
CA HIS A 6 -14.00 -23.46 27.31
C HIS A 6 -12.74 -23.32 26.44
N LYS A 7 -12.90 -22.95 25.16
CA LYS A 7 -11.79 -22.61 24.25
C LYS A 7 -11.58 -21.10 24.13
N CYS A 8 -12.24 -20.31 24.98
CA CYS A 8 -12.11 -18.87 25.03
C CYS A 8 -11.47 -18.46 26.36
N SER A 9 -10.76 -17.34 26.36
CA SER A 9 -10.26 -16.70 27.58
C SER A 9 -10.23 -15.19 27.36
N ASN A 10 -10.44 -14.43 28.42
CA ASN A 10 -10.47 -12.98 28.38
C ASN A 10 -9.23 -12.40 29.07
N LEU A 11 -8.70 -11.28 28.58
CA LEU A 11 -7.62 -10.54 29.23
C LEU A 11 -7.95 -9.06 29.15
N SER A 12 -8.49 -8.53 30.23
CA SER A 12 -8.84 -7.11 30.36
C SER A 12 -7.87 -6.38 31.28
N VAL A 13 -7.58 -5.12 30.92
CA VAL A 13 -6.52 -4.34 31.54
C VAL A 13 -7.00 -2.92 31.78
N GLN A 14 -6.79 -2.43 33.00
CA GLN A 14 -7.05 -1.05 33.41
C GLN A 14 -5.73 -0.33 33.66
N ARG A 15 -5.64 0.95 33.26
CA ARG A 15 -4.49 1.79 33.58
C ARG A 15 -4.66 2.40 34.97
N ASP A 16 -3.64 2.28 35.81
CA ASP A 16 -3.58 3.01 37.07
C ASP A 16 -3.19 4.48 36.87
N LEU A 17 -3.22 5.26 37.96
CA LEU A 17 -2.87 6.69 37.97
C LEU A 17 -1.42 6.99 37.51
N ARG A 18 -0.56 5.97 37.41
CA ARG A 18 0.83 6.07 36.93
C ARG A 18 0.98 5.57 35.48
N GLY A 19 -0.12 5.21 34.83
CA GLY A 19 -0.14 4.68 33.47
C GLY A 19 0.29 3.21 33.37
N LEU A 20 0.44 2.50 34.49
CA LEU A 20 0.76 1.06 34.50
C LEU A 20 -0.51 0.23 34.30
N HIS A 21 -0.37 -0.82 33.52
CA HIS A 21 -1.43 -1.76 33.19
C HIS A 21 -1.63 -2.76 34.34
N LYS A 22 -2.83 -2.78 34.93
CA LYS A 22 -3.29 -3.82 35.88
C LYS A 22 -4.35 -4.69 35.24
N THR A 23 -4.29 -6.00 35.48
CA THR A 23 -5.35 -6.92 35.08
C THR A 23 -6.63 -6.60 35.84
N HIS A 24 -7.74 -6.56 35.12
CA HIS A 24 -9.07 -6.30 35.66
C HIS A 24 -10.00 -7.33 35.06
N ASP A 25 -10.77 -8.07 35.85
CA ASP A 25 -11.74 -9.04 35.31
C ASP A 25 -13.07 -8.33 35.03
N ILE A 26 -13.52 -8.40 33.78
CA ILE A 26 -14.77 -7.79 33.30
C ILE A 26 -15.93 -8.80 33.23
N GLY A 27 -15.72 -10.07 33.62
CA GLY A 27 -16.80 -11.05 33.77
C GLY A 27 -17.54 -11.40 32.48
N LEU A 28 -16.82 -11.48 31.35
CA LEU A 28 -17.41 -11.79 30.03
C LEU A 28 -18.06 -13.18 30.02
N GLN A 29 -19.22 -13.28 29.36
CA GLN A 29 -19.96 -14.53 29.17
C GLN A 29 -20.24 -14.77 27.68
N LEU A 30 -20.25 -16.04 27.28
CA LEU A 30 -20.64 -16.51 25.96
C LEU A 30 -21.72 -17.57 26.14
N ASP A 31 -22.91 -17.34 25.56
CA ASP A 31 -24.07 -18.23 25.69
C ASP A 31 -24.43 -18.59 27.16
N GLY A 32 -24.24 -17.63 28.08
CA GLY A 32 -24.50 -17.79 29.52
C GLY A 32 -23.38 -18.50 30.30
N ALA A 33 -22.32 -18.98 29.64
CA ALA A 33 -21.15 -19.56 30.29
C ALA A 33 -20.04 -18.50 30.48
N PRO A 34 -19.40 -18.42 31.65
CA PRO A 34 -18.33 -17.46 31.90
C PRO A 34 -17.07 -17.81 31.09
N ILE A 35 -16.47 -16.80 30.47
CA ILE A 35 -15.15 -16.91 29.83
C ILE A 35 -14.08 -16.66 30.89
N PRO A 36 -13.14 -17.59 31.15
CA PRO A 36 -12.11 -17.43 32.17
C PRO A 36 -11.19 -16.23 31.88
N ALA A 37 -10.84 -15.47 32.92
CA ALA A 37 -9.89 -14.37 32.84
C ALA A 37 -8.44 -14.86 32.96
N LEU A 38 -7.56 -14.38 32.09
CA LEU A 38 -6.12 -14.65 32.12
C LEU A 38 -5.40 -13.57 32.93
N SER A 39 -4.33 -13.96 33.62
CA SER A 39 -3.36 -12.99 34.10
C SER A 39 -2.47 -12.51 32.94
N ALA A 40 -1.79 -11.38 33.14
CA ALA A 40 -0.82 -10.89 32.16
C ALA A 40 0.30 -11.91 31.88
N ALA A 41 0.69 -12.70 32.89
CA ALA A 41 1.71 -13.74 32.75
C ALA A 41 1.22 -14.98 31.97
N ASP A 42 -0.07 -15.27 32.02
CA ASP A 42 -0.65 -16.49 31.40
C ASP A 42 -1.02 -16.28 29.93
N SER A 43 -1.03 -15.02 29.45
CA SER A 43 -1.28 -14.66 28.06
C SER A 43 -0.38 -15.42 27.07
N TYR A 44 0.88 -15.65 27.43
CA TYR A 44 1.83 -16.39 26.61
C TYR A 44 1.44 -17.87 26.50
N GLN A 45 1.01 -18.50 27.59
CA GLN A 45 0.59 -19.91 27.57
C GLN A 45 -0.65 -20.11 26.70
N TYR A 46 -1.53 -19.11 26.64
CA TYR A 46 -2.77 -19.18 25.88
C TYR A 46 -2.60 -18.89 24.38
N LEU A 47 -1.84 -17.84 24.00
CA LEU A 47 -1.69 -17.41 22.59
C LEU A 47 -0.41 -17.92 21.91
N GLY A 48 0.55 -18.44 22.68
CA GLY A 48 1.90 -18.75 22.18
C GLY A 48 2.72 -17.51 21.78
N ILE A 49 2.15 -16.31 21.90
CA ILE A 49 2.75 -15.02 21.56
C ILE A 49 2.56 -14.11 22.77
N GLY A 50 3.65 -13.47 23.22
CA GLY A 50 3.61 -12.54 24.34
C GLY A 50 2.98 -11.22 23.92
N ASP A 51 1.66 -11.08 24.05
CA ASP A 51 0.96 -9.84 23.76
C ASP A 51 1.28 -8.78 24.83
N GLY A 52 2.31 -7.98 24.56
CA GLY A 52 2.41 -6.56 24.93
C GLY A 52 2.43 -6.12 26.40
N LEU A 53 2.11 -6.97 27.38
CA LEU A 53 1.87 -6.56 28.78
C LEU A 53 3.07 -6.78 29.71
N ASP A 54 4.00 -7.67 29.34
CA ASP A 54 5.28 -7.92 30.04
C ASP A 54 6.42 -6.96 29.65
N GLN A 55 6.12 -5.93 28.86
CA GLN A 55 7.14 -5.09 28.22
C GLN A 55 8.11 -4.43 29.20
N VAL A 56 7.68 -4.06 30.40
CA VAL A 56 8.55 -3.37 31.37
C VAL A 56 9.68 -4.28 31.86
N ARG A 57 9.36 -5.49 32.32
CA ARG A 57 10.35 -6.47 32.79
C ARG A 57 11.28 -6.89 31.65
N ARG A 58 10.73 -7.16 30.47
CA ARG A 58 11.50 -7.53 29.28
C ARG A 58 12.38 -6.38 28.73
N ARG A 59 11.97 -5.11 28.88
CA ARG A 59 12.82 -3.93 28.58
C ARG A 59 14.01 -3.82 29.55
N VAL A 60 13.84 -4.17 30.82
CA VAL A 60 14.94 -4.23 31.81
C VAL A 60 15.93 -5.34 31.46
N GLU A 61 15.45 -6.53 31.13
CA GLU A 61 16.29 -7.65 30.67
C GLU A 61 17.04 -7.32 29.37
N MET A 62 16.42 -6.57 28.47
CA MET A 62 17.07 -6.06 27.27
C MET A 62 18.20 -5.07 27.57
N ALA A 63 18.03 -4.19 28.56
CA ALA A 63 19.09 -3.26 28.97
C ALA A 63 20.34 -4.00 29.46
N LEU A 64 20.15 -5.10 30.20
CA LEU A 64 21.21 -6.00 30.62
C LEU A 64 21.84 -6.71 29.41
N THR A 65 21.02 -7.24 28.51
CA THR A 65 21.47 -7.91 27.28
C THR A 65 22.31 -6.99 26.40
N LEU A 66 21.86 -5.74 26.18
CA LEU A 66 22.60 -4.75 25.41
C LEU A 66 23.92 -4.35 26.10
N SER A 67 23.93 -4.29 27.43
CA SER A 67 25.17 -4.04 28.20
C SER A 67 26.17 -5.18 28.02
N GLN A 68 25.70 -6.43 28.09
CA GLN A 68 26.55 -7.59 27.84
C GLN A 68 27.07 -7.60 26.40
N LEU A 69 26.21 -7.30 25.41
CA LEU A 69 26.64 -7.21 24.02
C LEU A 69 27.68 -6.11 23.77
N LYS A 70 27.66 -5.01 24.53
CA LYS A 70 28.74 -4.01 24.46
C LYS A 70 30.06 -4.59 24.97
N LEU A 71 30.05 -5.32 26.09
CA LEU A 71 31.25 -5.99 26.60
C LEU A 71 31.78 -7.02 25.60
N ASP A 72 30.89 -7.85 25.04
CA ASP A 72 31.24 -8.85 24.04
C ASP A 72 31.77 -8.18 22.76
N THR A 73 31.24 -7.01 22.39
CA THR A 73 31.76 -6.20 21.29
C THR A 73 33.18 -5.72 21.59
N ILE A 74 33.47 -5.24 22.80
CA ILE A 74 34.82 -4.82 23.19
C ILE A 74 35.79 -6.01 23.12
N ALA A 75 35.41 -7.16 23.71
CA ALA A 75 36.22 -8.36 23.69
C ALA A 75 36.50 -8.84 22.25
N LEU A 76 35.48 -8.80 21.38
CA LEU A 76 35.62 -9.16 19.98
C LEU A 76 36.56 -8.21 19.23
N LEU A 77 36.45 -6.90 19.47
CA LEU A 77 37.33 -5.90 18.86
C LEU A 77 38.79 -6.01 19.34
N GLN A 78 39.02 -6.54 20.55
CA GLN A 78 40.35 -6.73 21.14
C GLN A 78 40.92 -8.15 20.92
N SER A 79 40.18 -9.04 20.26
CA SER A 79 40.52 -10.47 20.13
C SER A 79 41.75 -10.80 19.28
N GLY A 80 42.32 -9.82 18.56
CA GLY A 80 43.42 -10.04 17.61
C GLY A 80 43.02 -10.74 16.30
N LEU A 81 41.73 -11.03 16.12
CA LEU A 81 41.18 -11.56 14.87
C LEU A 81 41.39 -10.57 13.71
N ALA A 82 41.47 -11.10 12.48
CA ALA A 82 41.52 -10.25 11.29
C ALA A 82 40.23 -9.39 11.22
N GLN A 83 40.31 -8.17 10.69
CA GLN A 83 39.20 -7.22 10.79
C GLN A 83 37.91 -7.74 10.13
N TRP A 84 38.02 -8.50 9.03
CA TRP A 84 36.87 -9.15 8.39
C TRP A 84 36.23 -10.25 9.25
N GLN A 85 37.03 -10.98 10.04
CA GLN A 85 36.54 -12.02 10.97
C GLN A 85 35.76 -11.39 12.12
N VAL A 86 36.21 -10.23 12.60
CA VAL A 86 35.48 -9.43 13.59
C VAL A 86 34.11 -9.02 13.04
N VAL A 87 34.03 -8.46 11.83
CA VAL A 87 32.73 -8.09 11.21
C VAL A 87 31.84 -9.32 10.99
N LYS A 88 32.43 -10.44 10.54
CA LYS A 88 31.69 -11.70 10.41
C LYS A 88 31.10 -12.12 11.75
N ALA A 89 31.89 -12.13 12.82
CA ALA A 89 31.45 -12.47 14.18
C ALA A 89 30.37 -11.51 14.71
N VAL A 90 30.44 -10.20 14.41
CA VAL A 90 29.32 -9.29 14.73
C VAL A 90 28.01 -9.78 14.09
N LYS A 91 28.04 -10.16 12.82
CA LYS A 91 26.86 -10.64 12.09
C LYS A 91 26.36 -12.00 12.58
N VAL A 92 27.26 -12.97 12.84
CA VAL A 92 26.86 -14.35 13.18
C VAL A 92 26.73 -14.65 14.67
N TYR A 93 27.27 -13.80 15.55
CA TYR A 93 27.29 -14.03 17.00
C TYR A 93 26.58 -12.93 17.80
N LEU A 94 26.82 -11.64 17.48
CA LEU A 94 26.23 -10.54 18.25
C LEU A 94 24.77 -10.27 17.84
N TYR A 95 24.48 -10.12 16.53
CA TYR A 95 23.14 -9.78 16.04
C TYR A 95 22.05 -10.82 16.36
N PRO A 96 22.27 -12.14 16.23
CA PRO A 96 21.24 -13.12 16.54
C PRO A 96 20.74 -13.04 17.99
N ARG A 97 21.58 -12.60 18.92
CA ARG A 97 21.24 -12.47 20.36
C ARG A 97 20.30 -11.31 20.66
N VAL A 98 20.16 -10.34 19.76
CA VAL A 98 19.17 -9.25 19.85
C VAL A 98 17.98 -9.44 18.92
N GLU A 99 18.06 -10.35 17.95
CA GLU A 99 17.03 -10.53 16.93
C GLU A 99 15.68 -10.97 17.51
N TYR A 100 15.67 -11.98 18.38
CA TYR A 100 14.45 -12.44 19.05
C TYR A 100 13.80 -11.29 19.84
N VAL A 101 14.61 -10.54 20.59
CA VAL A 101 14.18 -9.38 21.37
C VAL A 101 13.57 -8.30 20.48
N LEU A 102 14.21 -7.99 19.34
CA LEU A 102 13.73 -6.97 18.40
C LEU A 102 12.43 -7.36 17.69
N ARG A 103 12.18 -8.66 17.48
CA ARG A 103 10.93 -9.15 16.88
C ARG A 103 9.76 -9.12 17.85
N HIS A 104 10.01 -9.28 19.15
CA HIS A 104 8.97 -9.53 20.15
C HIS A 104 8.83 -8.43 21.21
N LEU A 105 9.67 -7.40 21.20
CA LEU A 105 9.66 -6.30 22.17
C LEU A 105 9.60 -4.93 21.49
N ARG A 106 9.12 -3.92 22.23
CA ARG A 106 9.21 -2.50 21.86
C ARG A 106 10.32 -1.81 22.66
N PRO A 107 11.58 -1.87 22.23
CA PRO A 107 12.68 -1.18 22.88
C PRO A 107 12.56 0.34 22.83
N PHE A 108 13.23 1.02 23.76
CA PHE A 108 13.48 2.45 23.63
C PHE A 108 14.53 2.71 22.55
N ALA A 109 14.24 3.61 21.60
CA ALA A 109 15.15 3.97 20.51
C ALA A 109 16.55 4.36 21.02
N GLN A 110 16.61 5.12 22.12
CA GLN A 110 17.87 5.59 22.72
C GLN A 110 18.79 4.44 23.19
N GLN A 111 18.23 3.32 23.65
CA GLN A 111 19.02 2.16 24.09
C GLN A 111 19.65 1.44 22.89
N LEU A 112 18.89 1.28 21.81
CA LEU A 112 19.37 0.71 20.54
C LEU A 112 20.45 1.58 19.91
N GLU A 113 20.22 2.89 19.84
CA GLU A 113 21.21 3.86 19.36
C GLU A 113 22.49 3.87 20.22
N GLY A 114 22.36 3.61 21.52
CA GLY A 114 23.51 3.51 22.41
C GLY A 114 24.41 2.32 22.09
N PHE A 115 23.82 1.16 21.76
CA PHE A 115 24.58 -0.01 21.31
C PHE A 115 25.14 0.19 19.89
N ASP A 116 24.31 0.67 18.95
CA ASP A 116 24.74 0.93 17.57
C ASP A 116 25.92 1.91 17.51
N ARG A 117 25.84 3.04 18.23
CA ARG A 117 26.97 3.99 18.31
C ARG A 117 28.23 3.38 18.90
N HIS A 118 28.10 2.47 19.86
CA HIS A 118 29.26 1.80 20.47
C HIS A 118 29.94 0.86 19.47
N LEU A 119 29.17 0.01 18.80
CA LEU A 119 29.65 -0.90 17.77
C LEU A 119 30.28 -0.13 16.60
N VAL A 120 29.62 0.92 16.10
CA VAL A 120 30.12 1.76 15.01
C VAL A 120 31.43 2.44 15.39
N ARG A 121 31.56 2.98 16.61
CA ARG A 121 32.82 3.59 17.07
C ARG A 121 33.94 2.57 17.18
N GLY A 122 33.66 1.39 17.73
CA GLY A 122 34.63 0.31 17.86
C GLY A 122 35.15 -0.17 16.51
N LEU A 123 34.24 -0.42 15.57
CA LEU A 123 34.60 -0.80 14.20
C LEU A 123 35.37 0.34 13.50
N ARG A 124 34.97 1.60 13.68
CA ARG A 124 35.75 2.74 13.16
C ARG A 124 37.18 2.78 13.66
N HIS A 125 37.41 2.47 14.94
CA HIS A 125 38.74 2.40 15.50
C HIS A 125 39.53 1.21 14.91
N LEU A 126 38.90 0.01 14.86
CA LEU A 126 39.50 -1.20 14.31
C LEU A 126 39.96 -1.03 12.85
N PHE A 127 39.15 -0.32 12.05
CA PHE A 127 39.44 -0.04 10.64
C PHE A 127 40.29 1.22 10.43
N CYS A 128 40.76 1.89 11.49
CA CYS A 128 41.49 3.16 11.44
C CYS A 128 40.76 4.25 10.64
N LEU A 129 39.42 4.29 10.74
CA LEU A 129 38.52 5.21 10.05
C LEU A 129 38.43 6.59 10.70
N THR A 130 39.38 6.92 11.57
CA THR A 130 39.42 8.19 12.33
C THR A 130 40.07 9.32 11.55
N LYS A 131 40.78 9.03 10.46
CA LYS A 131 41.31 10.01 9.49
C LYS A 131 41.14 9.44 8.08
N TRP A 132 39.95 9.62 7.51
CA TRP A 132 39.76 9.41 6.07
C TRP A 132 40.51 10.53 5.33
N GLN A 133 41.34 10.17 4.36
CA GLN A 133 42.12 11.13 3.58
C GLN A 133 41.22 11.86 2.57
N ASP A 134 41.72 12.96 2.00
CA ASP A 134 41.01 13.79 1.01
C ASP A 134 40.60 12.98 -0.25
N ASP A 135 41.27 11.85 -0.53
CA ASP A 135 40.86 10.91 -1.57
C ASP A 135 39.86 9.86 -1.05
N ILE A 136 38.62 10.02 -1.50
CA ILE A 136 37.45 9.20 -1.15
C ILE A 136 37.63 7.75 -1.63
N TYR A 137 38.15 7.53 -2.84
CA TYR A 137 38.28 6.19 -3.41
C TYR A 137 39.44 5.43 -2.76
N LEU A 138 40.54 6.12 -2.45
CA LEU A 138 41.66 5.52 -1.72
C LEU A 138 41.25 5.03 -0.34
N SER A 139 40.46 5.84 0.37
CA SER A 139 39.98 5.47 1.69
C SER A 139 38.93 4.35 1.65
N ALA A 140 38.03 4.36 0.66
CA ALA A 140 37.08 3.28 0.42
C ALA A 140 37.78 1.96 0.05
N ASP A 141 38.82 2.04 -0.81
CA ASP A 141 39.67 0.93 -1.20
C ASP A 141 40.43 0.33 0.00
N LYS A 142 40.92 1.17 0.92
CA LYS A 142 41.57 0.68 2.14
C LYS A 142 40.63 -0.20 2.98
N VAL A 143 39.39 0.24 3.21
CA VAL A 143 38.39 -0.56 3.93
C VAL A 143 38.00 -1.80 3.15
N PHE A 144 37.87 -1.67 1.83
CA PHE A 144 37.57 -2.78 0.93
C PHE A 144 38.61 -3.90 1.08
N LYS A 145 39.89 -3.55 1.03
CA LYS A 145 41.02 -4.47 1.23
C LYS A 145 41.03 -5.07 2.65
N LEU A 146 40.78 -4.27 3.68
CA LEU A 146 40.71 -4.75 5.08
C LEU A 146 39.58 -5.75 5.33
N LEU A 147 38.49 -5.65 4.57
CA LEU A 147 37.36 -6.59 4.63
C LEU A 147 37.59 -7.87 3.82
N GLY A 148 38.77 -8.04 3.20
CA GLY A 148 39.09 -9.21 2.38
C GLY A 148 38.34 -9.24 1.05
N LEU A 149 37.78 -8.11 0.60
CA LEU A 149 36.96 -8.04 -0.62
C LEU A 149 37.79 -8.05 -1.92
N ASN A 150 39.10 -8.25 -1.83
CA ASN A 150 39.98 -8.33 -3.01
C ASN A 150 39.93 -9.69 -3.71
N GLU A 151 39.40 -10.71 -3.02
CA GLU A 151 39.28 -12.07 -3.53
C GLU A 151 38.09 -12.21 -4.50
N ASP A 152 37.96 -13.39 -5.10
CA ASP A 152 36.99 -13.70 -6.13
C ASP A 152 35.55 -13.82 -5.60
N GLY A 153 34.56 -13.33 -6.35
CA GLY A 153 33.15 -13.36 -5.97
C GLY A 153 32.71 -12.16 -5.12
N LEU A 154 33.37 -11.01 -5.33
CA LEU A 154 33.13 -9.73 -4.68
C LEU A 154 31.64 -9.41 -4.48
N LEU A 155 30.87 -9.39 -5.56
CA LEU A 155 29.49 -8.88 -5.55
C LEU A 155 28.53 -9.79 -4.80
N THR A 156 28.92 -11.06 -4.64
CA THR A 156 28.16 -12.06 -3.87
C THR A 156 28.70 -12.27 -2.46
N HIS A 157 29.81 -11.60 -2.12
CA HIS A 157 30.47 -11.75 -0.85
C HIS A 157 29.61 -11.17 0.29
N PRO A 158 29.39 -11.89 1.42
CA PRO A 158 28.49 -11.45 2.48
C PRO A 158 28.84 -10.10 3.14
N LEU A 159 30.10 -9.67 3.02
CA LEU A 159 30.58 -8.38 3.55
C LEU A 159 30.49 -7.23 2.54
N PHE A 160 30.20 -7.51 1.26
CA PHE A 160 30.11 -6.47 0.23
C PHE A 160 29.01 -5.46 0.56
N SER A 161 27.83 -5.92 0.97
CA SER A 161 26.74 -5.03 1.35
C SER A 161 27.09 -4.15 2.56
N TYR A 162 27.89 -4.66 3.49
CA TYR A 162 28.36 -3.89 4.64
C TYR A 162 29.34 -2.80 4.21
N TRP A 163 30.33 -3.15 3.39
CA TRP A 163 31.26 -2.18 2.80
C TRP A 163 30.51 -1.13 1.97
N TYR A 164 29.55 -1.54 1.14
CA TYR A 164 28.70 -0.66 0.35
C TYR A 164 28.01 0.36 1.26
N THR A 165 27.38 -0.09 2.36
CA THR A 165 26.70 0.81 3.31
C THR A 165 27.67 1.76 3.99
N LEU A 166 28.87 1.31 4.36
CA LEU A 166 29.91 2.18 4.90
C LEU A 166 30.35 3.24 3.88
N PHE A 167 30.57 2.83 2.64
CA PHE A 167 30.96 3.72 1.55
C PHE A 167 29.86 4.77 1.28
N LYS A 168 28.59 4.34 1.23
CA LYS A 168 27.41 5.21 1.13
C LYS A 168 27.41 6.26 2.23
N ARG A 169 27.47 5.81 3.49
CA ARG A 169 27.46 6.71 4.65
C ARG A 169 28.63 7.70 4.63
N TYR A 170 29.80 7.27 4.17
CA TYR A 170 30.98 8.13 4.06
C TYR A 170 30.77 9.26 3.04
N ILE A 171 30.35 8.94 1.82
CA ILE A 171 30.10 9.94 0.77
C ILE A 171 29.08 10.98 1.24
N TYR A 172 27.95 10.55 1.81
CA TYR A 172 26.94 11.49 2.33
C TYR A 172 27.46 12.35 3.48
N SER A 173 28.37 11.82 4.33
CA SER A 173 28.90 12.57 5.47
C SER A 173 29.89 13.67 5.10
N GLN A 174 30.59 13.53 3.97
CA GLN A 174 31.65 14.47 3.56
C GLN A 174 31.17 15.55 2.58
N ARG A 175 30.03 15.38 1.89
CA ARG A 175 29.73 16.20 0.70
C ARG A 175 28.33 16.84 0.62
N TYR A 176 27.60 16.94 1.74
CA TYR A 176 26.27 17.59 1.83
C TYR A 176 25.15 16.91 0.97
N PRO A 177 23.85 17.22 1.21
CA PRO A 177 22.71 16.48 0.68
C PRO A 177 22.43 16.61 -0.82
N ASP A 178 23.16 17.45 -1.55
CA ASP A 178 22.94 17.71 -2.99
C ASP A 178 23.68 16.72 -3.92
N PHE A 179 24.25 15.63 -3.40
CA PHE A 179 24.99 14.67 -4.21
C PHE A 179 24.02 13.72 -4.95
N PRO A 180 23.82 13.83 -6.28
CA PRO A 180 22.57 13.35 -6.87
C PRO A 180 22.49 11.85 -7.11
N ASN A 181 23.57 11.07 -6.99
CA ASN A 181 23.45 9.61 -7.14
C ASN A 181 24.65 8.82 -6.61
N PHE A 182 24.50 8.17 -5.45
CA PHE A 182 25.50 7.24 -4.92
C PHE A 182 25.78 6.05 -5.85
N ASN A 183 24.80 5.61 -6.65
CA ASN A 183 24.99 4.47 -7.53
C ASN A 183 26.08 4.73 -8.58
N LYS A 184 26.18 5.96 -9.11
CA LYS A 184 27.28 6.34 -10.03
C LYS A 184 28.66 6.16 -9.40
N GLU A 185 28.81 6.55 -8.13
CA GLU A 185 30.06 6.41 -7.37
C GLU A 185 30.39 4.94 -7.06
N MET A 186 29.36 4.13 -6.81
CA MET A 186 29.54 2.69 -6.65
C MET A 186 30.00 2.05 -7.98
N ILE A 187 29.36 2.39 -9.10
CA ILE A 187 29.75 1.87 -10.41
C ILE A 187 31.16 2.36 -10.79
N SER A 188 31.53 3.62 -10.52
CA SER A 188 32.88 4.12 -10.78
C SER A 188 33.93 3.38 -9.97
N PHE A 189 33.67 3.09 -8.69
CA PHE A 189 34.56 2.29 -7.86
C PHE A 189 34.76 0.88 -8.44
N LEU A 190 33.69 0.19 -8.87
CA LEU A 190 33.82 -1.13 -9.48
C LEU A 190 34.55 -1.09 -10.83
N ARG A 191 34.39 -0.01 -11.61
CA ARG A 191 35.18 0.20 -12.84
C ARG A 191 36.67 0.35 -12.55
N ILE A 192 37.05 0.99 -11.45
CA ILE A 192 38.45 1.02 -10.98
C ILE A 192 38.91 -0.40 -10.68
N LYS A 193 38.09 -1.24 -10.01
CA LYS A 193 38.42 -2.65 -9.74
C LYS A 193 38.54 -3.52 -10.98
N ALA A 194 37.72 -3.28 -12.00
CA ALA A 194 37.88 -3.94 -13.29
C ALA A 194 39.22 -3.53 -13.95
N ARG A 195 39.57 -2.24 -13.89
CA ARG A 195 40.84 -1.71 -14.43
C ARG A 195 42.06 -2.25 -13.69
N ASP A 196 42.01 -2.35 -12.36
CA ASP A 196 43.07 -2.95 -11.53
C ASP A 196 43.35 -4.40 -11.95
N LYS A 197 42.33 -5.11 -12.44
CA LYS A 197 42.43 -6.48 -13.00
C LYS A 197 42.75 -6.52 -14.50
N GLY A 198 42.90 -5.37 -15.17
CA GLY A 198 43.20 -5.29 -16.61
C GLY A 198 42.05 -5.70 -17.54
N ILE A 199 40.80 -5.69 -17.05
CA ILE A 199 39.62 -6.13 -17.81
C ILE A 199 38.57 -5.02 -17.95
N THR A 200 37.65 -5.17 -18.91
CA THR A 200 36.49 -4.28 -19.05
C THR A 200 35.50 -4.49 -17.90
N PHE A 201 34.64 -3.51 -17.65
CA PHE A 201 33.65 -3.60 -16.58
C PHE A 201 32.59 -4.67 -16.88
N GLU A 202 32.22 -4.83 -18.15
CA GLU A 202 31.31 -5.86 -18.61
C GLU A 202 31.91 -7.25 -18.35
N LYS A 203 33.19 -7.45 -18.70
CA LYS A 203 33.86 -8.72 -18.44
C LYS A 203 34.06 -9.00 -16.95
N PHE A 204 34.27 -7.94 -16.17
CA PHE A 204 34.29 -8.03 -14.71
C PHE A 204 32.97 -8.58 -14.15
N LEU A 205 31.82 -8.05 -14.59
CA LEU A 205 30.51 -8.54 -14.16
C LEU A 205 30.26 -9.99 -14.61
N GLU A 206 30.60 -10.35 -15.84
CA GLU A 206 30.50 -11.75 -16.34
C GLU A 206 31.28 -12.73 -15.44
N ASN A 207 32.53 -12.40 -15.11
CA ASN A 207 33.36 -13.23 -14.23
C ASN A 207 32.74 -13.36 -12.83
N GLU A 208 32.13 -12.28 -12.31
CA GLU A 208 31.42 -12.31 -11.03
C GLU A 208 30.16 -13.20 -11.09
N VAL A 209 29.44 -13.24 -12.23
CA VAL A 209 28.29 -14.14 -12.44
C VAL A 209 28.75 -15.59 -12.44
N GLU A 210 29.86 -15.91 -13.10
CA GLU A 210 30.45 -17.26 -13.10
C GLU A 210 30.80 -17.73 -11.69
N LYS A 211 31.33 -16.82 -10.86
CA LYS A 211 31.71 -17.08 -9.46
C LYS A 211 30.53 -17.12 -8.50
N ALA A 212 29.39 -16.53 -8.86
CA ALA A 212 28.19 -16.52 -8.03
C ALA A 212 27.68 -17.95 -7.77
N LYS A 213 27.61 -18.32 -6.48
CA LYS A 213 27.04 -19.59 -5.98
C LYS A 213 25.70 -19.32 -5.31
N LEU A 214 24.62 -19.39 -6.09
CA LEU A 214 23.26 -19.09 -5.65
C LEU A 214 22.44 -20.39 -5.68
N GLU A 215 22.41 -21.14 -4.59
CA GLU A 215 21.76 -22.46 -4.54
C GLU A 215 20.24 -22.37 -4.31
N THR A 216 19.81 -21.30 -3.64
CA THR A 216 18.42 -21.11 -3.23
C THR A 216 17.85 -19.84 -3.85
N LYS A 217 16.53 -19.82 -4.05
CA LYS A 217 15.82 -18.62 -4.52
C LYS A 217 16.01 -17.46 -3.51
N SER A 218 15.96 -17.76 -2.21
CA SER A 218 16.18 -16.77 -1.14
C SER A 218 17.51 -16.05 -1.33
N ARG A 219 18.58 -16.78 -1.68
CA ARG A 219 19.89 -16.15 -1.90
C ARG A 219 19.90 -15.20 -3.10
N VAL A 220 19.19 -15.53 -4.18
CA VAL A 220 19.04 -14.63 -5.34
C VAL A 220 18.25 -13.37 -4.96
N ASP A 221 17.18 -13.52 -4.20
CA ASP A 221 16.36 -12.39 -3.74
C ASP A 221 17.12 -11.52 -2.72
N GLU A 222 17.93 -12.13 -1.82
CA GLU A 222 18.81 -11.42 -0.89
C GLU A 222 19.90 -10.63 -1.62
N LEU A 223 20.48 -11.19 -2.69
CA LEU A 223 21.49 -10.51 -3.50
C LEU A 223 20.95 -9.18 -4.06
N PHE A 224 19.67 -9.14 -4.46
CA PHE A 224 19.03 -7.90 -4.91
C PHE A 224 19.12 -6.78 -3.86
N LEU A 225 18.82 -7.11 -2.60
CA LEU A 225 18.88 -6.18 -1.47
C LEU A 225 20.32 -5.87 -1.06
N GLU A 226 21.23 -6.83 -1.17
CA GLU A 226 22.65 -6.64 -0.85
C GLU A 226 23.31 -5.63 -1.79
N LEU A 227 22.91 -5.65 -3.07
CA LEU A 227 23.32 -4.72 -4.13
C LEU A 227 22.59 -3.36 -4.07
N LYS A 228 21.69 -3.17 -3.09
CA LYS A 228 20.87 -1.94 -2.90
C LYS A 228 20.01 -1.58 -4.11
N LEU A 229 19.56 -2.60 -4.85
CA LEU A 229 18.70 -2.41 -6.01
C LEU A 229 17.26 -2.05 -5.61
N ASP A 230 16.90 -2.18 -4.34
CA ASP A 230 15.58 -1.79 -3.81
C ASP A 230 15.38 -0.26 -3.75
N ASN A 231 16.47 0.53 -3.74
CA ASN A 231 16.44 1.99 -3.62
C ASN A 231 17.36 2.67 -4.64
N VAL A 232 17.01 2.61 -5.93
CA VAL A 232 17.81 3.20 -7.01
C VAL A 232 17.29 4.59 -7.39
N GLU A 233 18.18 5.58 -7.39
CA GLU A 233 17.86 7.00 -7.65
C GLU A 233 17.83 7.34 -9.16
N ASP A 234 18.70 6.72 -9.98
CA ASP A 234 18.87 7.01 -11.42
C ASP A 234 18.19 5.97 -12.36
N GLY A 235 17.28 5.17 -11.81
CA GLY A 235 16.61 4.10 -12.52
C GLY A 235 17.26 2.73 -12.33
N LEU A 236 16.43 1.74 -12.00
CA LEU A 236 16.79 0.35 -11.78
C LEU A 236 17.26 -0.32 -13.08
N PHE A 237 16.57 -0.11 -14.21
CA PHE A 237 16.83 -0.86 -15.44
C PHE A 237 18.10 -0.41 -16.17
N THR A 238 18.57 0.81 -15.89
CA THR A 238 19.84 1.33 -16.40
C THR A 238 21.02 0.94 -15.50
N ASN A 239 20.76 0.41 -14.31
CA ASN A 239 21.80 0.07 -13.34
C ASN A 239 22.54 -1.22 -13.77
N PRO A 240 23.86 -1.20 -13.99
CA PRO A 240 24.62 -2.39 -14.36
C PRO A 240 24.56 -3.51 -13.32
N LEU A 241 24.38 -3.19 -12.04
CA LEU A 241 24.21 -4.19 -10.98
C LEU A 241 22.85 -4.90 -11.06
N PHE A 242 21.83 -4.24 -11.62
CA PHE A 242 20.56 -4.90 -11.94
C PHE A 242 20.73 -5.91 -13.06
N LYS A 243 21.49 -5.56 -14.12
CA LYS A 243 21.82 -6.50 -15.19
C LYS A 243 22.59 -7.71 -14.64
N PHE A 244 23.63 -7.47 -13.83
CA PHE A 244 24.36 -8.53 -13.14
C PHE A 244 23.44 -9.46 -12.32
N TRP A 245 22.48 -8.89 -11.58
CA TRP A 245 21.51 -9.67 -10.83
C TRP A 245 20.58 -10.48 -11.75
N CYS A 246 20.13 -9.92 -12.88
CA CYS A 246 19.36 -10.66 -13.89
C CYS A 246 20.15 -11.85 -14.43
N ASP A 247 21.43 -11.66 -14.78
CA ASP A 247 22.30 -12.73 -15.28
C ASP A 247 22.49 -13.83 -14.22
N CYS A 248 22.63 -13.44 -12.94
CA CYS A 248 22.66 -14.37 -11.81
C CYS A 248 21.35 -15.16 -11.68
N LEU A 249 20.19 -14.51 -11.86
CA LEU A 249 18.89 -15.14 -11.83
C LEU A 249 18.71 -16.13 -12.99
N GLU A 250 19.17 -15.78 -14.19
CA GLU A 250 19.15 -16.66 -15.36
C GLU A 250 20.03 -17.90 -15.14
N LYS A 251 21.25 -17.72 -14.64
CA LYS A 251 22.15 -18.82 -14.25
C LYS A 251 21.51 -19.75 -13.22
N PHE A 252 20.84 -19.18 -12.21
CA PHE A 252 20.09 -19.95 -11.21
C PHE A 252 18.94 -20.75 -11.84
N ASN A 253 18.19 -20.15 -12.77
CA ASN A 253 17.07 -20.80 -13.44
C ASN A 253 17.50 -21.90 -14.41
N ALA A 254 18.67 -21.77 -15.05
CA ALA A 254 19.19 -22.73 -16.03
C ALA A 254 19.37 -24.15 -15.45
N GLY A 255 19.64 -24.25 -14.15
CA GLY A 255 19.75 -25.53 -13.43
C GLY A 255 18.42 -26.11 -12.95
N LYS A 256 17.27 -25.53 -13.30
CA LYS A 256 15.96 -25.88 -12.72
C LYS A 256 14.89 -26.22 -13.76
N PRO A 257 13.94 -27.12 -13.43
CA PRO A 257 12.76 -27.37 -14.27
C PRO A 257 11.99 -26.08 -14.55
N LYS A 258 11.48 -25.93 -15.79
CA LYS A 258 10.81 -24.72 -16.28
C LYS A 258 9.69 -24.21 -15.36
N GLU A 259 8.92 -25.12 -14.77
CA GLU A 259 7.80 -24.80 -13.86
C GLU A 259 8.25 -24.18 -12.53
N SER A 260 9.50 -24.44 -12.12
CA SER A 260 10.09 -23.94 -10.87
C SER A 260 10.93 -22.68 -11.05
N GLN A 261 11.13 -22.24 -12.29
CA GLN A 261 11.90 -21.03 -12.59
C GLN A 261 11.15 -19.79 -12.09
N THR A 262 11.91 -18.79 -11.61
CA THR A 262 11.34 -17.49 -11.21
C THR A 262 11.69 -16.44 -12.25
N SER A 263 10.75 -15.57 -12.59
CA SER A 263 10.99 -14.47 -13.53
C SER A 263 11.45 -13.22 -12.80
N VAL A 264 12.13 -12.31 -13.53
CA VAL A 264 12.49 -10.96 -13.05
C VAL A 264 11.25 -10.25 -12.49
N VAL A 265 10.13 -10.32 -13.23
CA VAL A 265 8.85 -9.71 -12.83
C VAL A 265 8.35 -10.25 -11.49
N LYS A 266 8.43 -11.57 -11.27
CA LYS A 266 7.99 -12.20 -10.01
C LYS A 266 8.86 -11.79 -8.84
N SER A 267 10.17 -11.67 -9.04
CA SER A 267 11.09 -11.17 -8.01
C SER A 267 10.85 -9.68 -7.71
N LEU A 268 10.72 -8.83 -8.73
CA LEU A 268 10.38 -7.41 -8.54
C LEU A 268 9.03 -7.23 -7.82
N GLN A 269 8.02 -8.03 -8.18
CA GLN A 269 6.74 -8.05 -7.47
C GLN A 269 6.92 -8.43 -5.99
N THR A 270 7.78 -9.39 -5.68
CA THR A 270 8.04 -9.83 -4.29
C THR A 270 8.70 -8.70 -3.48
N VAL A 271 9.64 -7.96 -4.07
CA VAL A 271 10.37 -6.88 -3.39
C VAL A 271 9.52 -5.62 -3.24
N TYR A 272 8.87 -5.16 -4.31
CA TYR A 272 8.19 -3.86 -4.33
C TYR A 272 6.70 -3.96 -3.99
N GLY A 273 6.07 -5.12 -4.24
CA GLY A 273 4.62 -5.19 -4.42
C GLY A 273 4.18 -4.49 -5.71
N TYR A 274 2.98 -4.82 -6.19
CA TYR A 274 2.54 -4.31 -7.50
C TYR A 274 2.40 -2.80 -7.56
N LYS A 275 1.83 -2.14 -6.54
CA LYS A 275 1.67 -0.69 -6.52
C LYS A 275 3.00 0.04 -6.75
N ARG A 276 4.05 -0.31 -6.00
CA ARG A 276 5.37 0.31 -6.16
C ARG A 276 6.05 -0.12 -7.45
N LEU A 277 5.86 -1.36 -7.91
CA LEU A 277 6.36 -1.81 -9.20
C LEU A 277 5.81 -0.97 -10.36
N PHE A 278 4.51 -0.67 -10.40
CA PHE A 278 3.98 0.20 -11.45
C PHE A 278 4.47 1.65 -11.34
N TYR A 279 4.69 2.18 -10.14
CA TYR A 279 5.37 3.48 -9.99
C TYR A 279 6.80 3.44 -10.52
N LEU A 280 7.55 2.38 -10.23
CA LEU A 280 8.90 2.16 -10.77
C LEU A 280 8.85 2.14 -12.30
N LEU A 281 7.96 1.34 -12.91
CA LEU A 281 7.81 1.28 -14.36
C LEU A 281 7.49 2.66 -14.96
N GLN A 282 6.61 3.45 -14.34
CA GLN A 282 6.32 4.81 -14.80
C GLN A 282 7.52 5.77 -14.68
N ALA A 283 8.38 5.59 -13.68
CA ALA A 283 9.62 6.35 -13.55
C ALA A 283 10.64 5.93 -14.63
N GLU A 284 10.83 4.62 -14.84
CA GLU A 284 11.71 4.06 -15.89
C GLU A 284 11.29 4.47 -17.30
N GLN A 285 9.98 4.65 -17.53
CA GLN A 285 9.44 5.15 -18.80
C GLN A 285 9.86 6.58 -19.15
N LYS A 286 10.30 7.37 -18.16
CA LYS A 286 10.80 8.74 -18.38
C LYS A 286 12.29 8.77 -18.71
N ILE A 287 12.99 7.65 -18.55
CA ILE A 287 14.42 7.53 -18.84
C ILE A 287 14.57 6.95 -20.25
N THR A 288 15.21 7.70 -21.15
CA THR A 288 15.28 7.37 -22.59
C THR A 288 15.78 5.96 -22.88
N THR A 289 16.78 5.47 -22.14
CA THR A 289 17.42 4.17 -22.38
C THR A 289 16.65 2.97 -21.84
N SER A 290 15.75 3.17 -20.87
CA SER A 290 14.94 2.10 -20.26
C SER A 290 13.47 2.16 -20.65
N ALA A 291 13.05 3.22 -21.35
CA ALA A 291 11.64 3.49 -21.63
C ALA A 291 10.95 2.34 -22.37
N GLU A 292 11.55 1.82 -23.44
CA GLU A 292 10.97 0.73 -24.24
C GLU A 292 10.81 -0.55 -23.42
N TYR A 293 11.83 -0.91 -22.64
CA TYR A 293 11.80 -2.09 -21.78
C TYR A 293 10.72 -1.97 -20.69
N ALA A 294 10.61 -0.80 -20.06
CA ALA A 294 9.59 -0.54 -19.04
C ALA A 294 8.17 -0.52 -19.61
N GLN A 295 7.96 0.04 -20.81
CA GLN A 295 6.66 0.01 -21.50
C GLN A 295 6.24 -1.42 -21.85
N LYS A 296 7.18 -2.21 -22.38
CA LYS A 296 6.94 -3.61 -22.71
C LYS A 296 6.57 -4.40 -21.46
N MET A 297 7.32 -4.26 -20.37
CA MET A 297 7.03 -4.94 -19.10
C MET A 297 5.67 -4.53 -18.51
N GLU A 298 5.32 -3.23 -18.54
CA GLU A 298 3.99 -2.77 -18.11
C GLU A 298 2.88 -3.43 -18.96
N LYS A 299 3.03 -3.42 -20.30
CA LYS A 299 2.07 -4.01 -21.22
C LYS A 299 1.90 -5.52 -20.98
N ASP A 300 2.99 -6.25 -20.84
CA ASP A 300 2.97 -7.70 -20.65
C ASP A 300 2.30 -8.07 -19.32
N LEU A 301 2.57 -7.31 -18.25
CA LEU A 301 1.90 -7.46 -16.95
C LEU A 301 0.39 -7.26 -17.06
N LEU A 302 -0.05 -6.16 -17.68
CA LEU A 302 -1.48 -5.84 -17.82
C LEU A 302 -2.21 -6.84 -18.73
N THR A 303 -1.55 -7.28 -19.81
CA THR A 303 -2.09 -8.31 -20.71
C THR A 303 -2.23 -9.64 -19.98
N THR A 304 -1.23 -10.02 -19.18
CA THR A 304 -1.28 -11.23 -18.35
C THR A 304 -2.42 -11.15 -17.33
N PHE A 305 -2.64 -9.99 -16.70
CA PHE A 305 -3.78 -9.81 -15.79
C PHE A 305 -5.12 -9.96 -16.50
N ALA A 306 -5.25 -9.41 -17.72
CA ALA A 306 -6.46 -9.51 -18.52
C ALA A 306 -6.74 -10.96 -18.96
N VAL A 307 -5.73 -11.66 -19.49
CA VAL A 307 -5.84 -13.07 -19.93
C VAL A 307 -6.16 -13.99 -18.75
N ASN A 308 -5.58 -13.73 -17.58
CA ASN A 308 -5.87 -14.50 -16.36
C ASN A 308 -7.22 -14.10 -15.71
N GLY A 309 -7.99 -13.21 -16.33
CA GLY A 309 -9.34 -12.85 -15.87
C GLY A 309 -9.37 -12.08 -14.54
N LYS A 310 -8.30 -11.34 -14.19
CA LYS A 310 -8.36 -10.46 -13.01
C LYS A 310 -9.45 -9.42 -13.18
N SER A 311 -10.25 -9.21 -12.13
CA SER A 311 -11.35 -8.24 -12.19
C SER A 311 -10.83 -6.79 -12.19
N LEU A 312 -11.68 -5.88 -12.67
CA LEU A 312 -11.40 -4.43 -12.61
C LEU A 312 -11.13 -3.97 -11.17
N ASP A 313 -11.86 -4.49 -10.19
CA ASP A 313 -11.73 -4.10 -8.78
C ASP A 313 -10.43 -4.64 -8.16
N ASP A 314 -10.03 -5.87 -8.50
CA ASP A 314 -8.76 -6.45 -8.06
C ASP A 314 -7.58 -5.61 -8.52
N VAL A 315 -7.54 -5.22 -9.79
CA VAL A 315 -6.43 -4.40 -10.32
C VAL A 315 -6.50 -2.98 -9.78
N PHE A 316 -7.70 -2.42 -9.61
CA PHE A 316 -7.88 -1.10 -8.99
C PHE A 316 -7.34 -1.06 -7.55
N LYS A 317 -7.62 -2.09 -6.74
CA LYS A 317 -7.09 -2.26 -5.38
C LYS A 317 -5.59 -2.57 -5.37
N LEU A 318 -5.11 -3.39 -6.31
CA LEU A 318 -3.69 -3.76 -6.44
C LEU A 318 -2.80 -2.55 -6.78
N LEU A 319 -3.33 -1.59 -7.54
CA LEU A 319 -2.70 -0.28 -7.78
C LEU A 319 -2.87 0.69 -6.59
N GLY A 320 -3.67 0.32 -5.58
CA GLY A 320 -3.98 1.11 -4.40
C GLY A 320 -4.74 2.39 -4.72
N LEU A 321 -5.60 2.36 -5.75
CA LEU A 321 -6.40 3.48 -6.21
C LEU A 321 -7.64 3.70 -5.32
N ASN A 322 -8.17 2.62 -4.72
CA ASN A 322 -9.31 2.64 -3.80
C ASN A 322 -9.06 3.43 -2.50
N SER A 323 -7.81 3.74 -2.17
CA SER A 323 -7.45 4.47 -0.94
C SER A 323 -6.96 5.90 -1.19
N VAL A 324 -7.04 6.40 -2.44
CA VAL A 324 -6.54 7.74 -2.82
C VAL A 324 -7.53 8.85 -2.43
N GLY A 325 -8.83 8.55 -2.43
CA GLY A 325 -9.89 9.53 -2.16
C GLY A 325 -10.09 10.51 -3.32
N TYR A 326 -10.46 11.75 -3.00
CA TYR A 326 -10.86 12.77 -3.98
C TYR A 326 -9.80 13.16 -5.02
N LYS A 327 -8.51 12.85 -4.76
CA LYS A 327 -7.38 13.08 -5.69
C LYS A 327 -7.15 11.92 -6.66
N LEU A 328 -8.10 10.98 -6.77
CA LEU A 328 -7.97 9.79 -7.60
C LEU A 328 -7.55 10.09 -9.04
N LEU A 329 -8.18 11.08 -9.69
CA LEU A 329 -7.89 11.44 -11.07
C LEU A 329 -6.50 12.06 -11.28
N GLU A 330 -5.88 12.58 -10.22
CA GLU A 330 -4.51 13.12 -10.24
C GLU A 330 -3.47 12.00 -10.08
N ASN A 331 -3.87 10.81 -9.62
CA ASN A 331 -2.93 9.71 -9.41
C ASN A 331 -2.41 9.19 -10.76
N PRO A 332 -1.09 9.16 -11.00
CA PRO A 332 -0.54 8.75 -12.29
C PRO A 332 -0.83 7.28 -12.62
N LEU A 333 -1.10 6.42 -11.63
CA LEU A 333 -1.50 5.02 -11.85
C LEU A 333 -2.90 4.88 -12.47
N MET A 334 -3.72 5.94 -12.51
CA MET A 334 -4.98 5.92 -13.28
C MET A 334 -4.73 5.69 -14.78
N LYS A 335 -3.62 6.17 -15.33
CA LYS A 335 -3.24 5.90 -16.72
C LYS A 335 -2.94 4.42 -16.95
N THR A 336 -2.29 3.78 -15.98
CA THR A 336 -2.03 2.32 -15.99
C THR A 336 -3.35 1.56 -15.89
N PHE A 337 -4.29 2.02 -15.06
CA PHE A 337 -5.63 1.43 -14.99
C PHE A 337 -6.41 1.55 -16.30
N VAL A 338 -6.31 2.69 -17.00
CA VAL A 338 -6.89 2.85 -18.35
C VAL A 338 -6.30 1.84 -19.33
N LYS A 339 -4.97 1.66 -19.33
CA LYS A 339 -4.31 0.65 -20.17
C LYS A 339 -4.81 -0.76 -19.84
N PHE A 340 -5.03 -1.07 -18.57
CA PHE A 340 -5.56 -2.37 -18.14
C PHE A 340 -6.97 -2.61 -18.66
N VAL A 341 -7.88 -1.65 -18.51
CA VAL A 341 -9.26 -1.78 -18.98
C VAL A 341 -9.30 -2.00 -20.50
N LYS A 342 -8.46 -1.28 -21.25
CA LYS A 342 -8.28 -1.49 -22.70
C LYS A 342 -7.74 -2.91 -23.00
N ALA A 343 -6.82 -3.42 -22.20
CA ALA A 343 -6.30 -4.78 -22.35
C ALA A 343 -7.38 -5.85 -22.11
N VAL A 344 -8.26 -5.63 -21.13
CA VAL A 344 -9.43 -6.50 -20.88
C VAL A 344 -10.36 -6.51 -22.09
N ASP A 345 -10.64 -5.35 -22.69
CA ASP A 345 -11.45 -5.27 -23.92
C ASP A 345 -10.85 -6.06 -25.07
N THR A 346 -9.54 -5.94 -25.27
CA THR A 346 -8.85 -6.67 -26.35
C THR A 346 -8.74 -8.16 -26.10
N ALA A 347 -8.78 -8.59 -24.83
CA ALA A 347 -8.68 -10.00 -24.45
C ALA A 347 -10.04 -10.73 -24.53
N LYS A 348 -11.15 -10.00 -24.69
CA LYS A 348 -12.47 -10.62 -24.90
C LYS A 348 -12.45 -11.40 -26.22
N ASP A 349 -12.63 -12.71 -26.15
CA ASP A 349 -12.76 -13.57 -27.34
C ASP A 349 -14.14 -13.34 -27.98
N PRO A 350 -14.21 -12.76 -29.20
CA PRO A 350 -15.48 -12.56 -29.89
C PRO A 350 -16.16 -13.88 -30.29
N GLY A 351 -15.44 -15.01 -30.26
CA GLY A 351 -15.97 -16.35 -30.52
C GLY A 351 -16.54 -17.07 -29.29
N LYS A 352 -16.35 -16.53 -28.08
CA LYS A 352 -16.93 -17.11 -26.87
C LYS A 352 -18.41 -16.75 -26.80
N LEU A 353 -19.27 -17.76 -26.94
CA LEU A 353 -20.72 -17.63 -26.75
C LEU A 353 -21.01 -17.10 -25.34
N GLN A 354 -21.35 -15.82 -25.24
CA GLN A 354 -21.89 -15.22 -24.02
C GLN A 354 -23.34 -15.66 -23.85
N THR A 355 -23.75 -15.83 -22.60
CA THR A 355 -25.16 -16.06 -22.29
C THR A 355 -25.95 -14.79 -22.57
N VAL A 356 -27.24 -14.93 -22.88
CA VAL A 356 -28.15 -13.80 -23.12
C VAL A 356 -28.16 -12.80 -21.93
N LYS A 357 -27.96 -13.30 -20.71
CA LYS A 357 -27.85 -12.47 -19.50
C LYS A 357 -26.54 -11.67 -19.44
N GLU A 358 -25.42 -12.29 -19.79
CA GLU A 358 -24.11 -11.60 -19.84
C GLU A 358 -24.12 -10.50 -20.91
N ASP A 359 -24.67 -10.78 -22.10
CA ASP A 359 -24.84 -9.79 -23.17
C ASP A 359 -25.71 -8.61 -22.73
N PHE A 360 -26.80 -8.89 -21.99
CA PHE A 360 -27.67 -7.86 -21.44
C PHE A 360 -26.91 -6.96 -20.44
N VAL A 361 -26.16 -7.55 -19.51
CA VAL A 361 -25.37 -6.81 -18.53
C VAL A 361 -24.31 -5.94 -19.20
N GLU A 362 -23.55 -6.48 -20.16
CA GLU A 362 -22.54 -5.70 -20.88
C GLU A 362 -23.16 -4.52 -21.63
N LYS A 363 -24.33 -4.72 -22.28
CA LYS A 363 -25.05 -3.62 -22.95
C LYS A 363 -25.49 -2.54 -21.97
N GLU A 364 -25.98 -2.89 -20.79
CA GLU A 364 -26.38 -1.91 -19.78
C GLU A 364 -25.17 -1.17 -19.17
N ILE A 365 -24.02 -1.84 -19.03
CA ILE A 365 -22.76 -1.17 -18.63
C ILE A 365 -22.36 -0.13 -19.69
N LEU A 366 -22.37 -0.50 -20.97
CA LEU A 366 -22.03 0.41 -22.07
C LEU A 366 -23.01 1.59 -22.16
N ASN A 367 -24.31 1.32 -22.03
CA ASN A 367 -25.36 2.35 -21.97
C ASN A 367 -25.13 3.30 -20.77
N GLY A 368 -24.81 2.77 -19.59
CA GLY A 368 -24.49 3.57 -18.42
C GLY A 368 -23.28 4.49 -18.64
N ILE A 369 -22.23 4.00 -19.30
CA ILE A 369 -21.04 4.81 -19.65
C ILE A 369 -21.40 5.92 -20.63
N GLU A 370 -22.26 5.64 -21.62
CA GLU A 370 -22.73 6.63 -22.59
C GLU A 370 -23.59 7.72 -21.93
N LEU A 371 -24.57 7.33 -21.12
CA LEU A 371 -25.39 8.24 -20.33
C LEU A 371 -24.55 9.13 -19.42
N ALA A 372 -23.57 8.55 -18.71
CA ALA A 372 -22.66 9.30 -17.85
C ALA A 372 -21.78 10.25 -18.67
N SER A 373 -21.34 9.80 -19.85
CA SER A 373 -20.53 10.62 -20.75
C SER A 373 -21.27 11.86 -21.25
N ASN A 374 -22.59 11.74 -21.45
CA ASN A 374 -23.48 12.80 -21.93
C ASN A 374 -24.17 13.59 -20.80
N ALA A 375 -23.92 13.24 -19.54
CA ALA A 375 -24.58 13.86 -18.38
C ALA A 375 -24.15 15.32 -18.12
N GLY A 376 -23.02 15.77 -18.68
CA GLY A 376 -22.48 17.11 -18.55
C GLY A 376 -22.18 17.78 -19.89
N GLU A 377 -21.83 19.07 -19.85
CA GLU A 377 -21.53 19.86 -21.06
C GLU A 377 -20.25 19.44 -21.78
N LEU A 378 -19.28 18.93 -21.02
CA LEU A 378 -18.00 18.46 -21.54
C LEU A 378 -18.01 16.93 -21.71
N GLN A 379 -17.45 16.48 -22.82
CA GLN A 379 -17.21 15.07 -23.07
C GLN A 379 -16.36 14.46 -21.94
N SER A 380 -16.71 13.23 -21.56
CA SER A 380 -15.98 12.56 -20.50
C SER A 380 -14.63 12.02 -20.98
N THR A 381 -13.62 12.19 -20.14
CA THR A 381 -12.24 11.74 -20.44
C THR A 381 -12.11 10.22 -20.38
N ASP A 382 -11.03 9.66 -20.95
CA ASP A 382 -10.72 8.23 -20.83
C ASP A 382 -10.66 7.77 -19.36
N LEU A 383 -10.16 8.61 -18.45
CA LEU A 383 -10.09 8.29 -17.02
C LEU A 383 -11.49 8.19 -16.40
N GLU A 384 -12.41 9.08 -16.77
CA GLU A 384 -13.79 9.04 -16.29
C GLU A 384 -14.53 7.82 -16.81
N LYS A 385 -14.38 7.51 -18.10
CA LYS A 385 -15.03 6.34 -18.73
C LYS A 385 -14.65 5.03 -18.06
N VAL A 386 -13.37 4.85 -17.69
CA VAL A 386 -12.95 3.63 -16.99
C VAL A 386 -13.45 3.57 -15.55
N LEU A 387 -13.65 4.71 -14.88
CA LEU A 387 -14.30 4.74 -13.56
C LEU A 387 -15.78 4.39 -13.67
N PHE A 388 -16.50 4.93 -14.65
CA PHE A 388 -17.89 4.53 -14.92
C PHE A 388 -17.97 3.04 -15.16
N ARG A 389 -17.08 2.50 -16.01
CA ARG A 389 -17.05 1.07 -16.26
C ARG A 389 -16.80 0.25 -15.00
N LEU A 390 -15.84 0.65 -14.17
CA LEU A 390 -15.58 0.00 -12.89
C LEU A 390 -16.84 -0.02 -12.02
N TRP A 391 -17.50 1.13 -11.83
CA TRP A 391 -18.66 1.24 -10.95
C TRP A 391 -19.88 0.48 -11.48
N PHE A 392 -20.16 0.55 -12.78
CA PHE A 392 -21.26 -0.21 -13.39
C PHE A 392 -21.01 -1.72 -13.39
N THR A 393 -19.79 -2.17 -13.67
CA THR A 393 -19.44 -3.61 -13.67
C THR A 393 -19.66 -4.25 -12.30
N HIS A 394 -19.42 -3.49 -11.22
CA HIS A 394 -19.59 -3.96 -9.84
C HIS A 394 -20.92 -3.53 -9.22
N GLU A 395 -21.85 -3.01 -10.03
CA GLU A 395 -23.18 -2.54 -9.61
C GLU A 395 -23.13 -1.60 -8.40
N LYS A 396 -22.11 -0.74 -8.33
CA LYS A 396 -21.86 0.12 -7.16
C LYS A 396 -22.96 1.17 -7.02
N ASP A 397 -23.60 1.20 -5.86
CA ASP A 397 -24.56 2.26 -5.57
C ASP A 397 -23.86 3.63 -5.46
N PRO A 398 -24.45 4.74 -5.96
CA PRO A 398 -23.86 6.07 -5.82
C PRO A 398 -23.46 6.43 -4.39
N LYS A 399 -24.21 5.98 -3.37
CA LYS A 399 -23.82 6.18 -1.97
C LYS A 399 -22.51 5.49 -1.64
N GLU A 400 -22.36 4.23 -2.04
CA GLU A 400 -21.13 3.46 -1.81
C GLU A 400 -19.94 4.11 -2.53
N VAL A 401 -20.12 4.55 -3.77
CA VAL A 401 -19.08 5.26 -4.53
C VAL A 401 -18.68 6.54 -3.82
N PHE A 402 -19.63 7.33 -3.32
CA PHE A 402 -19.31 8.55 -2.61
C PHE A 402 -18.55 8.28 -1.30
N GLU A 403 -19.01 7.34 -0.47
CA GLU A 403 -18.35 6.98 0.78
C GLU A 403 -16.91 6.46 0.54
N MET A 404 -16.70 5.73 -0.57
CA MET A 404 -15.37 5.27 -0.99
C MET A 404 -14.43 6.42 -1.37
N LEU A 405 -14.94 7.44 -2.09
CA LEU A 405 -14.11 8.50 -2.68
C LEU A 405 -13.96 9.74 -1.79
N PHE A 406 -14.97 10.04 -0.98
CA PHE A 406 -15.10 11.25 -0.18
C PHE A 406 -15.26 10.88 1.30
N ARG A 407 -14.16 10.47 1.92
CA ARG A 407 -14.11 10.18 3.36
C ARG A 407 -14.45 11.44 4.16
N GLU A 408 -15.07 11.24 5.33
CA GLU A 408 -15.52 12.35 6.18
C GLU A 408 -14.39 13.33 6.53
N ASP A 409 -13.22 12.82 6.89
CA ASP A 409 -12.03 13.64 7.18
C ASP A 409 -11.57 14.49 5.99
N ASP A 410 -11.61 13.91 4.78
CA ASP A 410 -11.22 14.60 3.55
C ASP A 410 -12.19 15.74 3.24
N LEU A 411 -13.49 15.49 3.39
CA LEU A 411 -14.54 16.48 3.24
C LEU A 411 -14.37 17.62 4.24
N VAL A 412 -14.23 17.31 5.55
CA VAL A 412 -14.05 18.35 6.58
C VAL A 412 -12.85 19.24 6.29
N LYS A 413 -11.73 18.67 5.82
CA LYS A 413 -10.53 19.43 5.46
C LYS A 413 -10.78 20.37 4.28
N ILE A 414 -11.29 19.85 3.16
CA ILE A 414 -11.59 20.64 1.95
C ILE A 414 -12.49 21.82 2.29
N LEU A 415 -13.46 21.59 3.19
CA LEU A 415 -14.46 22.59 3.57
C LEU A 415 -13.94 23.64 4.54
N ASN A 416 -13.06 23.26 5.46
CA ASN A 416 -12.40 24.22 6.35
C ASN A 416 -11.47 25.15 5.59
N ASP A 417 -10.88 24.69 4.49
CA ASP A 417 -10.02 25.50 3.61
C ASP A 417 -10.83 26.42 2.67
N GLY A 418 -12.16 26.47 2.81
CA GLY A 418 -13.05 27.26 1.95
C GLY A 418 -13.28 26.66 0.56
N GLY A 419 -12.87 25.40 0.35
CA GLY A 419 -12.94 24.71 -0.93
C GLY A 419 -14.37 24.35 -1.37
N ASN A 420 -14.55 24.29 -2.69
CA ASN A 420 -15.81 23.98 -3.34
C ASN A 420 -15.77 22.58 -3.97
N LEU A 421 -16.71 21.69 -3.61
CA LEU A 421 -16.75 20.33 -4.16
C LEU A 421 -16.89 20.30 -5.69
N PHE A 422 -17.54 21.30 -6.30
CA PHE A 422 -17.68 21.36 -7.77
C PHE A 422 -16.38 21.72 -8.51
N GLU A 423 -15.37 22.21 -7.79
CA GLU A 423 -14.03 22.42 -8.35
C GLU A 423 -13.20 21.14 -8.34
N ILE A 424 -13.66 20.09 -7.64
CA ILE A 424 -13.01 18.78 -7.64
C ILE A 424 -13.47 18.00 -8.87
N PRO A 425 -12.58 17.68 -9.82
CA PRO A 425 -12.96 16.98 -11.04
C PRO A 425 -13.64 15.63 -10.74
N LEU A 426 -13.15 14.90 -9.74
CA LEU A 426 -13.71 13.60 -9.35
C LEU A 426 -15.15 13.72 -8.81
N PHE A 427 -15.51 14.82 -8.15
CA PHE A 427 -16.88 15.04 -7.69
C PHE A 427 -17.83 15.25 -8.88
N VAL A 428 -17.40 16.00 -9.90
CA VAL A 428 -18.15 16.15 -11.15
C VAL A 428 -18.32 14.80 -11.86
N THR A 429 -17.27 13.98 -11.91
CA THR A 429 -17.33 12.61 -12.43
C THR A 429 -18.33 11.76 -11.66
N PHE A 430 -18.32 11.81 -10.33
CA PHE A 430 -19.30 11.12 -9.48
C PHE A 430 -20.74 11.55 -9.81
N LEU A 431 -21.00 12.84 -9.99
CA LEU A 431 -22.34 13.32 -10.32
C LEU A 431 -22.84 12.83 -11.69
N LYS A 432 -21.96 12.79 -12.69
CA LYS A 432 -22.27 12.19 -14.00
C LYS A 432 -22.68 10.72 -13.83
N TYR A 433 -21.92 9.97 -13.02
CA TYR A 433 -22.22 8.58 -12.72
C TYR A 433 -23.57 8.43 -12.01
N ALA A 434 -23.81 9.18 -10.94
CA ALA A 434 -25.05 9.06 -10.15
C ALA A 434 -26.30 9.35 -11.00
N LYS A 435 -26.23 10.34 -11.89
CA LYS A 435 -27.29 10.65 -12.86
C LYS A 435 -27.50 9.53 -13.88
N ALA A 436 -26.42 8.98 -14.41
CA ALA A 436 -26.49 7.88 -15.36
C ALA A 436 -26.98 6.58 -14.72
N TYR A 437 -26.62 6.33 -13.46
CA TYR A 437 -26.99 5.14 -12.71
C TYR A 437 -28.51 4.98 -12.63
N SER A 438 -29.26 6.06 -12.38
CA SER A 438 -30.73 6.03 -12.44
C SER A 438 -31.30 5.72 -13.83
N GLY A 439 -30.57 5.97 -14.91
CA GLY A 439 -31.04 5.67 -16.27
C GLY A 439 -30.69 4.25 -16.76
N THR A 440 -30.05 3.42 -15.93
CA THR A 440 -29.63 2.06 -16.31
C THR A 440 -30.58 1.00 -15.77
N LYS A 441 -30.58 -0.17 -16.41
CA LYS A 441 -31.32 -1.35 -15.95
C LYS A 441 -30.36 -2.32 -15.25
N ARG A 442 -30.88 -3.14 -14.34
CA ARG A 442 -30.13 -4.27 -13.77
C ARG A 442 -30.95 -5.54 -13.76
N LEU A 443 -30.28 -6.69 -13.75
CA LEU A 443 -30.93 -7.99 -13.64
C LEU A 443 -31.79 -8.06 -12.37
N ALA A 444 -32.97 -8.68 -12.50
CA ALA A 444 -33.81 -9.02 -11.35
C ALA A 444 -33.18 -10.15 -10.53
N THR A 445 -33.19 -10.02 -9.21
CA THR A 445 -32.67 -11.06 -8.30
C THR A 445 -33.77 -12.03 -7.86
N ALA A 446 -33.42 -13.27 -7.49
CA ALA A 446 -34.38 -14.27 -7.02
C ALA A 446 -35.21 -13.78 -5.81
N LYS A 447 -34.57 -13.01 -4.92
CA LYS A 447 -35.24 -12.38 -3.77
C LYS A 447 -36.29 -11.36 -4.18
N GLU A 448 -36.09 -10.65 -5.29
CA GLU A 448 -37.08 -9.73 -5.86
C GLU A 448 -38.20 -10.49 -6.59
N LEU A 449 -37.87 -11.64 -7.18
CA LEU A 449 -38.81 -12.59 -7.78
C LEU A 449 -39.77 -13.19 -6.73
N GLU A 450 -39.25 -13.52 -5.55
CA GLU A 450 -40.03 -14.08 -4.43
C GLU A 450 -40.85 -13.03 -3.67
N ALA A 451 -40.45 -11.75 -3.72
CA ALA A 451 -41.09 -10.66 -2.97
C ALA A 451 -42.43 -10.17 -3.56
N GLY A 452 -43.21 -11.06 -4.21
CA GLY A 452 -44.54 -10.84 -4.77
C GLY A 452 -45.29 -9.65 -4.12
N VAL A 453 -45.37 -8.53 -4.85
CA VAL A 453 -45.59 -7.21 -4.26
C VAL A 453 -47.03 -7.02 -3.77
N SER A 454 -47.23 -6.79 -2.47
CA SER A 454 -48.52 -6.32 -1.89
C SER A 454 -48.77 -4.81 -2.05
N ASN A 455 -47.88 -4.04 -2.70
CA ASN A 455 -48.04 -2.60 -2.89
C ASN A 455 -47.60 -2.13 -4.30
N PRO A 456 -48.53 -1.96 -5.25
CA PRO A 456 -48.25 -1.71 -6.68
C PRO A 456 -47.48 -0.42 -7.03
N LYS A 457 -47.10 0.40 -6.04
CA LYS A 457 -46.27 1.61 -6.21
C LYS A 457 -44.78 1.39 -5.98
N LYS A 458 -44.32 0.20 -5.58
CA LYS A 458 -42.91 -0.07 -5.22
C LYS A 458 -42.25 -1.06 -6.22
N ARG A 459 -41.63 -0.48 -7.25
CA ARG A 459 -40.77 -1.03 -8.32
C ARG A 459 -41.41 -2.00 -9.34
N LYS A 460 -41.21 -1.66 -10.62
CA LYS A 460 -41.75 -2.33 -11.81
C LYS A 460 -40.67 -3.21 -12.43
N TRP A 461 -40.70 -4.49 -12.10
CA TRP A 461 -40.13 -5.53 -12.96
C TRP A 461 -40.57 -5.32 -14.41
N LYS A 462 -39.62 -5.45 -15.34
CA LYS A 462 -39.87 -5.34 -16.78
C LYS A 462 -39.14 -6.47 -17.49
N ILE A 463 -39.67 -6.86 -18.63
CA ILE A 463 -39.04 -7.84 -19.52
C ILE A 463 -38.47 -7.06 -20.70
N ASP A 464 -37.19 -7.25 -20.98
CA ASP A 464 -36.57 -6.63 -22.14
C ASP A 464 -37.18 -7.24 -23.42
N PRO A 465 -37.77 -6.44 -24.31
CA PRO A 465 -38.53 -6.97 -25.44
C PRO A 465 -37.64 -7.77 -26.41
N THR A 466 -36.35 -7.47 -26.46
CA THR A 466 -35.36 -8.05 -27.37
C THR A 466 -34.74 -9.32 -26.79
N THR A 467 -34.21 -9.25 -25.57
CA THR A 467 -33.47 -10.35 -24.92
C THR A 467 -34.36 -11.27 -24.07
N LYS A 468 -35.61 -10.85 -23.80
CA LYS A 468 -36.55 -11.50 -22.87
C LYS A 468 -36.01 -11.66 -21.44
N VAL A 469 -34.96 -10.93 -21.09
CA VAL A 469 -34.37 -10.90 -19.75
C VAL A 469 -35.24 -10.06 -18.82
N GLU A 470 -35.50 -10.57 -17.63
CA GLU A 470 -36.16 -9.83 -16.56
C GLU A 470 -35.19 -8.85 -15.90
N TYR A 471 -35.60 -7.60 -15.80
CA TYR A 471 -34.80 -6.52 -15.22
C TYR A 471 -35.64 -5.61 -14.32
N VAL A 472 -34.92 -4.90 -13.45
CA VAL A 472 -35.45 -3.82 -12.63
C VAL A 472 -34.99 -2.49 -13.21
N ASP A 473 -35.94 -1.59 -13.44
CA ASP A 473 -35.69 -0.23 -13.90
C ASP A 473 -35.25 0.66 -12.72
N ARG A 474 -34.07 1.30 -12.84
CA ARG A 474 -33.55 2.23 -11.83
C ARG A 474 -34.07 3.66 -12.01
N GLU A 475 -34.84 3.97 -13.05
CA GLU A 475 -35.43 5.31 -13.21
C GLU A 475 -36.38 5.63 -12.06
N ALA A 476 -37.07 4.60 -11.54
CA ALA A 476 -37.91 4.72 -10.35
C ALA A 476 -37.10 5.06 -9.08
N ASP A 477 -35.79 4.79 -9.07
CA ASP A 477 -34.86 5.07 -7.98
C ASP A 477 -34.22 6.47 -8.09
N SER A 478 -34.59 7.23 -9.14
CA SER A 478 -34.16 8.62 -9.38
C SER A 478 -34.38 9.56 -8.20
N TYR A 479 -35.34 9.27 -7.32
CA TYR A 479 -35.70 10.13 -6.19
C TYR A 479 -34.85 9.88 -4.94
N ASP A 480 -34.32 8.67 -4.75
CA ASP A 480 -33.65 8.26 -3.50
C ASP A 480 -32.10 8.28 -3.59
N ASN A 481 -31.54 8.13 -4.80
CA ASN A 481 -30.10 7.87 -5.00
C ASN A 481 -29.15 9.03 -4.61
N LEU A 482 -29.66 10.24 -4.41
CA LEU A 482 -28.90 11.40 -3.93
C LEU A 482 -29.53 12.07 -2.71
N GLU A 483 -30.69 11.60 -2.25
CA GLU A 483 -31.36 12.15 -1.07
C GLU A 483 -30.50 11.93 0.19
N TRP A 484 -29.74 10.83 0.24
CA TRP A 484 -28.82 10.56 1.36
C TRP A 484 -27.67 11.58 1.46
N LEU A 485 -27.27 12.28 0.38
CA LEU A 485 -26.28 13.37 0.46
C LEU A 485 -26.76 14.46 1.43
N SER A 486 -28.06 14.64 1.51
CA SER A 486 -28.72 15.59 2.40
C SER A 486 -28.50 15.24 3.88
N THR A 487 -28.32 13.95 4.19
CA THR A 487 -28.06 13.42 5.54
C THR A 487 -26.58 13.11 5.83
N ALA A 488 -25.73 13.00 4.80
CA ALA A 488 -24.30 12.69 4.94
C ALA A 488 -23.48 13.80 5.61
N PHE A 489 -24.05 15.00 5.74
CA PHE A 489 -23.40 16.20 6.25
C PHE A 489 -23.90 16.56 7.66
N VAL A 490 -23.57 15.75 8.66
CA VAL A 490 -24.14 15.82 10.02
C VAL A 490 -23.60 17.00 10.86
N ALA A 491 -22.45 17.58 10.54
CA ALA A 491 -21.88 18.71 11.29
C ALA A 491 -22.54 20.06 10.94
N PRO A 492 -22.67 21.02 11.88
CA PRO A 492 -23.22 22.36 11.62
C PRO A 492 -22.50 23.11 10.48
N LYS A 493 -21.20 22.88 10.29
CA LYS A 493 -20.41 23.45 9.19
C LYS A 493 -20.66 22.76 7.84
N THR A 494 -21.11 21.51 7.84
CA THR A 494 -21.42 20.75 6.62
C THR A 494 -22.86 20.97 6.14
N LYS A 495 -23.76 21.47 7.01
CA LYS A 495 -25.15 21.87 6.68
C LYS A 495 -25.23 22.97 5.60
N GLU A 496 -24.43 24.03 5.72
CA GLU A 496 -24.40 25.12 4.72
C GLU A 496 -23.76 24.68 3.39
N LEU A 497 -22.83 23.73 3.44
CA LEU A 497 -22.30 23.12 2.24
C LEU A 497 -23.35 22.24 1.54
N ALA A 498 -24.05 21.39 2.28
CA ALA A 498 -25.12 20.54 1.73
C ALA A 498 -26.15 21.39 0.98
N LYS A 499 -26.51 22.56 1.52
CA LYS A 499 -27.34 23.57 0.83
C LYS A 499 -26.70 24.05 -0.47
N LYS A 500 -25.41 24.43 -0.48
CA LYS A 500 -24.70 24.86 -1.70
C LYS A 500 -24.61 23.74 -2.75
N VAL A 501 -24.34 22.51 -2.32
CA VAL A 501 -24.30 21.33 -3.20
C VAL A 501 -25.66 21.09 -3.81
N LEU A 502 -26.71 20.99 -3.01
CA LEU A 502 -28.07 20.76 -3.50
C LEU A 502 -28.55 21.90 -4.39
N ALA A 503 -28.30 23.17 -4.03
CA ALA A 503 -28.61 24.33 -4.87
C ALA A 503 -27.91 24.27 -6.24
N ALA A 504 -26.63 23.90 -6.27
CA ALA A 504 -25.89 23.73 -7.52
C ALA A 504 -26.35 22.51 -8.32
N LEU A 505 -26.71 21.39 -7.68
CA LEU A 505 -27.31 20.23 -8.34
C LEU A 505 -28.66 20.56 -8.97
N LEU A 506 -29.47 21.42 -8.35
CA LEU A 506 -30.74 21.91 -8.91
C LEU A 506 -30.54 22.86 -10.08
N ASN A 507 -29.61 23.81 -9.93
CA ASN A 507 -29.28 24.75 -11.00
C ASN A 507 -28.78 24.02 -12.24
N LYS A 508 -28.01 22.94 -12.06
CA LYS A 508 -27.55 22.06 -13.15
C LYS A 508 -28.59 21.00 -13.59
N ARG A 509 -29.82 21.04 -13.06
CA ARG A 509 -30.90 20.06 -13.33
C ARG A 509 -30.47 18.60 -13.12
N ILE A 510 -29.53 18.36 -12.20
CA ILE A 510 -29.05 17.03 -11.83
C ILE A 510 -30.05 16.36 -10.89
N ILE A 511 -30.73 17.14 -10.04
CA ILE A 511 -31.81 16.69 -9.17
C ILE A 511 -33.10 17.47 -9.44
N HIS A 512 -34.25 16.85 -9.18
CA HIS A 512 -35.56 17.48 -9.35
C HIS A 512 -35.85 18.49 -8.23
N LYS A 513 -36.63 19.55 -8.52
CA LYS A 513 -36.99 20.61 -7.54
C LYS A 513 -37.64 20.09 -6.26
N SER A 514 -38.30 18.93 -6.32
CA SER A 514 -38.91 18.27 -5.15
C SER A 514 -37.87 17.87 -4.09
N ILE A 515 -36.65 17.49 -4.51
CA ILE A 515 -35.57 17.05 -3.60
C ILE A 515 -35.06 18.24 -2.77
N LEU A 516 -35.04 19.46 -3.33
CA LEU A 516 -34.69 20.66 -2.57
C LEU A 516 -35.69 20.90 -1.44
N LYS A 517 -36.98 20.80 -1.76
CA LYS A 517 -38.06 21.13 -0.84
C LYS A 517 -38.06 20.16 0.35
N GLU A 518 -37.88 18.87 0.08
CA GLU A 518 -37.80 17.84 1.10
C GLU A 518 -36.54 17.98 1.97
N PHE A 519 -35.41 18.38 1.37
CA PHE A 519 -34.21 18.74 2.12
C PHE A 519 -34.40 19.97 3.00
N GLU A 520 -34.96 21.06 2.47
CA GLU A 520 -35.24 22.29 3.22
C GLU A 520 -36.19 22.01 4.40
N GLU A 521 -37.19 21.14 4.21
CA GLU A 521 -38.10 20.70 5.27
C GLU A 521 -37.39 19.84 6.34
N LYS A 522 -36.51 18.91 5.94
CA LYS A 522 -35.69 18.09 6.88
C LYS A 522 -34.68 18.96 7.63
N MET A 523 -34.07 19.93 6.98
CA MET A 523 -33.12 20.87 7.57
C MET A 523 -33.80 21.81 8.56
N MET A 524 -34.99 22.32 8.23
CA MET A 524 -35.80 23.08 9.19
C MET A 524 -36.16 22.27 10.43
N LYS A 525 -36.39 20.95 10.30
CA LYS A 525 -36.61 20.05 11.45
C LYS A 525 -35.34 19.87 12.27
N LEU A 526 -34.19 19.65 11.63
CA LEU A 526 -32.89 19.51 12.30
C LEU A 526 -32.43 20.78 13.01
N ASP A 527 -32.62 21.95 12.41
CA ASP A 527 -32.30 23.25 13.03
C ASP A 527 -33.23 23.55 14.21
N LYS A 528 -34.51 23.16 14.12
CA LYS A 528 -35.43 23.18 15.26
C LYS A 528 -34.98 22.24 16.38
N MET A 529 -34.49 21.04 16.05
CA MET A 529 -33.97 20.09 17.05
C MET A 529 -32.69 20.58 17.72
N ASP A 530 -31.74 21.16 16.97
CA ASP A 530 -30.53 21.80 17.51
C ASP A 530 -30.87 22.98 18.43
N MET A 531 -31.86 23.80 18.04
CA MET A 531 -32.36 24.89 18.90
C MET A 531 -33.01 24.37 20.18
N VAL A 532 -33.75 23.26 20.12
CA VAL A 532 -34.36 22.60 21.28
C VAL A 532 -33.31 21.98 22.19
N GLN A 533 -32.29 21.30 21.65
CA GLN A 533 -31.18 20.75 22.43
C GLN A 533 -30.32 21.85 23.09
N LYS A 534 -30.06 22.97 22.39
CA LYS A 534 -29.42 24.15 23.02
C LYS A 534 -30.26 24.72 24.16
N ARG A 535 -31.59 24.77 24.02
CA ARG A 535 -32.50 25.21 25.09
C ARG A 535 -32.53 24.25 26.29
N LEU A 536 -32.46 22.94 26.04
CA LEU A 536 -32.42 21.90 27.09
C LEU A 536 -31.06 21.84 27.81
N GLY A 537 -29.95 22.06 27.08
CA GLY A 537 -28.62 22.21 27.65
C GLY A 537 -28.45 23.49 28.47
N SER A 538 -29.06 24.61 28.04
CA SER A 538 -29.06 25.86 28.81
C SER A 538 -29.96 25.84 30.04
N THR A 539 -31.00 24.99 30.07
CA THR A 539 -31.86 24.83 31.25
C THR A 539 -31.24 23.90 32.31
N SER A 540 -30.39 22.94 31.92
CA SER A 540 -29.65 22.11 32.90
C SER A 540 -28.57 22.90 33.66
N ILE A 541 -28.07 24.00 33.11
CA ILE A 541 -27.07 24.87 33.77
C ILE A 541 -27.74 25.89 34.72
N GLN A 542 -29.05 26.13 34.61
CA GLN A 542 -29.79 27.07 35.47
C GLN A 542 -30.39 26.43 36.74
N HIS A 543 -30.16 25.15 37.01
CA HIS A 543 -30.62 24.45 38.22
C HIS A 543 -29.49 23.89 39.10
N GLN A 544 -28.25 24.37 38.93
CA GLN A 544 -27.10 23.96 39.77
C GLN A 544 -26.27 25.11 40.37
N ASN A 545 -26.85 26.31 40.50
CA ASN A 545 -26.27 27.38 41.33
C ASN A 545 -27.18 27.72 42.50
#